data_AF-A0A8T7H298-F1
#
_entry.id   AF-A0A8T7H298-F1
#
_cell.length_a   1.000
_cell.length_b   1.000
_cell.length_c   1.000
_cell.angle_alpha   90.00
_cell.angle_beta   90.00
_cell.angle_gamma   90.00
#
_symmetry.space_group_name_H-M   'P 1'
#
loop_
_entity.id
_entity.type
_entity.pdbx_description
1 polymer ?
#
loop_
_entity_poly.entity_id
_entity_poly.type
_entity_poly.pdbx_seq_one_letter_code
_entity_poly.pdbx_strand_id
1 'polypeptide(L)'
;MKFGGTSVGEADCIQRVADIIEPHHAAGDEVALVVSACSGVTDQIIAMADEVVKSKKQPPVGTFLQAMRTRHTRLLAEVAPDYVDEVTAVIEDRLGRLQNILAAVYTLKELTPRSRDYIISFGERL
;
A
#
# COMPACT_ATOMS: atom_id res chain seq x y z
N MET A 1 -10.75 9.90 -13.14
CA MET A 1 -11.57 8.80 -12.59
C MET A 1 -11.07 8.43 -11.20
N LYS A 2 -11.96 8.12 -10.24
CA LYS A 2 -11.56 7.74 -8.87
C LYS A 2 -12.07 6.34 -8.52
N PHE A 3 -11.18 5.50 -7.99
CA PHE A 3 -11.48 4.12 -7.57
C PHE A 3 -11.21 3.94 -6.07
N GLY A 4 -12.11 3.24 -5.38
CA GLY A 4 -12.00 2.96 -3.94
C GLY A 4 -11.19 1.69 -3.65
N GLY A 5 -10.90 1.44 -2.38
CA GLY A 5 -10.06 0.30 -1.99
C GLY A 5 -10.65 -1.07 -2.32
N THR A 6 -11.97 -1.19 -2.38
CA THR A 6 -12.65 -2.42 -2.86
C THR A 6 -12.50 -2.62 -4.38
N SER A 7 -12.38 -1.53 -5.14
CA SER A 7 -12.15 -1.55 -6.58
C SER A 7 -10.73 -1.94 -6.96
N VAL A 8 -9.78 -1.88 -6.01
CA VAL A 8 -8.37 -2.24 -6.23
C VAL A 8 -7.89 -3.32 -5.26
N GLY A 9 -8.80 -4.01 -4.58
CA GLY A 9 -8.46 -4.94 -3.50
C GLY A 9 -7.97 -6.33 -3.94
N GLU A 10 -8.33 -6.73 -5.16
CA GLU A 10 -8.08 -8.04 -5.78
C GLU A 10 -7.78 -7.87 -7.28
N ALA A 11 -7.08 -8.83 -7.89
CA ALA A 11 -6.65 -8.74 -9.29
C ALA A 11 -7.82 -8.54 -10.26
N ASP A 12 -8.90 -9.33 -10.11
CA ASP A 12 -10.13 -9.18 -10.92
C ASP A 12 -10.77 -7.80 -10.77
N CYS A 13 -10.61 -7.14 -9.62
CA CYS A 13 -11.11 -5.78 -9.44
C CYS A 13 -10.24 -4.77 -10.20
N ILE A 14 -8.91 -4.92 -10.12
CA ILE A 14 -7.97 -4.04 -10.83
C ILE A 14 -8.12 -4.21 -12.35
N GLN A 15 -8.30 -5.43 -12.84
CA GLN A 15 -8.56 -5.67 -14.26
C GLN A 15 -9.84 -4.96 -14.72
N ARG A 16 -10.94 -5.06 -13.97
CA ARG A 16 -12.17 -4.32 -14.28
C ARG A 16 -11.96 -2.80 -14.27
N VAL A 17 -11.08 -2.29 -13.42
CA VAL A 17 -10.70 -0.87 -13.43
C VAL A 17 -9.96 -0.52 -14.72
N ALA A 18 -9.01 -1.36 -15.15
CA ALA A 18 -8.31 -1.19 -16.43
C ALA A 18 -9.28 -1.20 -17.63
N ASP A 19 -10.22 -2.15 -17.65
CA ASP A 19 -11.25 -2.26 -18.70
C ASP A 19 -12.16 -1.03 -18.79
N ILE A 20 -12.37 -0.32 -17.67
CA ILE A 20 -13.11 0.95 -17.64
C ILE A 20 -12.28 2.08 -18.25
N ILE A 21 -10.96 2.08 -18.05
CA ILE A 21 -10.07 3.18 -18.42
C ILE A 21 -9.66 3.08 -19.90
N GLU A 22 -9.41 1.87 -20.39
CA GLU A 22 -8.86 1.61 -21.72
C GLU A 22 -9.67 2.25 -22.87
N PRO A 23 -11.03 2.19 -22.89
CA PRO A 23 -11.81 2.82 -23.95
C PRO A 23 -11.67 4.35 -23.98
N HIS A 24 -11.55 5.00 -22.82
CA HIS A 24 -11.35 6.45 -22.74
C HIS A 24 -9.98 6.85 -23.26
N HIS A 25 -8.94 6.10 -22.87
CA HIS A 25 -7.60 6.33 -23.37
C HIS A 25 -7.54 6.12 -24.89
N ALA A 26 -8.15 5.05 -25.41
CA ALA A 26 -8.20 4.75 -26.83
C ALA A 26 -8.99 5.80 -27.65
N ALA A 27 -9.97 6.46 -27.03
CA ALA A 27 -10.71 7.57 -27.63
C ALA A 27 -9.89 8.88 -27.71
N GLY A 28 -8.71 8.93 -27.10
CA GLY A 28 -7.84 10.11 -27.05
C GLY A 28 -8.11 11.05 -25.87
N ASP A 29 -8.88 10.61 -24.86
CA ASP A 29 -9.12 11.40 -23.65
C ASP A 29 -7.83 11.51 -22.82
N GLU A 30 -7.58 12.69 -22.23
CA GLU A 30 -6.57 12.86 -21.18
C GLU A 30 -7.14 12.37 -19.84
N VAL A 31 -6.73 11.16 -19.41
CA VAL A 31 -7.30 10.51 -18.22
C VAL A 31 -6.37 10.66 -17.01
N ALA A 32 -6.88 11.32 -15.95
CA ALA A 32 -6.25 11.30 -14.63
C ALA A 32 -6.90 10.23 -13.73
N LEU A 33 -6.09 9.42 -13.05
CA LEU A 33 -6.54 8.36 -12.15
C LEU A 33 -6.25 8.71 -10.69
N VAL A 34 -7.24 8.45 -9.81
CA VAL A 34 -7.10 8.56 -8.36
C VAL A 34 -7.48 7.22 -7.75
N VAL A 35 -6.58 6.60 -7.00
CA VAL A 35 -6.82 5.32 -6.33
C VAL A 35 -6.67 5.48 -4.82
N SER A 36 -7.48 4.73 -4.07
CA SER A 36 -7.26 4.52 -2.64
C SER A 36 -6.38 3.30 -2.41
N ALA A 37 -5.86 3.11 -1.18
CA ALA A 37 -5.19 1.88 -0.79
C ALA A 37 -6.06 0.64 -1.03
N CYS A 38 -5.44 -0.52 -1.25
CA CYS A 38 -6.13 -1.81 -1.30
C CYS A 38 -7.01 -2.03 -0.05
N SER A 39 -8.18 -2.64 -0.22
CA SER A 39 -9.15 -2.84 0.87
C SER A 39 -8.51 -3.41 2.15
N GLY A 40 -8.69 -2.69 3.26
CA GLY A 40 -8.16 -3.05 4.58
C GLY A 40 -6.68 -2.70 4.84
N VAL A 41 -5.91 -2.25 3.84
CA VAL A 41 -4.49 -1.90 4.02
C VAL A 41 -4.31 -0.70 4.95
N THR A 42 -5.09 0.37 4.75
CA THR A 42 -5.03 1.58 5.60
C THR A 42 -5.31 1.26 7.07
N ASP A 43 -6.34 0.44 7.35
CA ASP A 43 -6.68 0.04 8.72
C ASP A 43 -5.58 -0.79 9.36
N GLN A 44 -4.96 -1.71 8.61
CA GLN A 44 -3.83 -2.51 9.10
C GLN A 44 -2.60 -1.65 9.40
N ILE A 45 -2.31 -0.66 8.56
CA ILE A 45 -1.22 0.31 8.79
C ILE A 45 -1.48 1.12 10.06
N ILE A 46 -2.71 1.64 10.24
CA ILE A 46 -3.10 2.39 11.44
C ILE A 46 -2.97 1.53 12.70
N ALA A 47 -3.47 0.30 12.66
CA ALA A 47 -3.39 -0.63 13.77
C ALA A 47 -1.94 -0.90 14.17
N MET A 48 -1.06 -1.13 13.19
CA MET A 48 0.38 -1.34 13.43
C MET A 48 1.05 -0.08 14.01
N ALA A 49 0.74 1.11 13.49
CA ALA A 49 1.28 2.35 14.01
C ALA A 49 0.92 2.55 15.50
N ASP A 50 -0.34 2.29 15.85
CA ASP A 50 -0.82 2.40 17.23
C ASP A 50 -0.21 1.31 18.15
N GLU A 51 -0.09 0.08 17.64
CA GLU A 51 0.51 -1.04 18.37
C GLU A 51 1.99 -0.76 18.70
N VAL A 52 2.74 -0.26 17.73
CA VAL A 52 4.17 0.04 17.87
C VAL A 52 4.43 1.03 19.01
N VAL A 53 3.60 2.07 19.16
CA VAL A 53 3.73 3.07 20.23
C VAL A 53 3.42 2.47 21.60
N LYS A 54 2.36 1.65 21.69
CA LYS A 54 1.85 1.10 22.96
C LYS A 54 2.63 -0.13 23.43
N SER A 55 3.37 -0.78 22.54
CA SER A 55 4.01 -2.06 22.83
C SER A 55 5.20 -1.94 23.79
N LYS A 56 5.13 -2.71 24.88
CA LYS A 56 6.24 -2.90 25.84
C LYS A 56 7.27 -3.94 25.37
N LYS A 57 6.85 -4.86 24.49
CA LYS A 57 7.70 -5.87 23.85
C LYS A 57 7.91 -5.52 22.38
N GLN A 58 8.69 -6.31 21.66
CA GLN A 58 8.89 -6.14 20.22
C GLN A 58 7.55 -6.37 19.48
N PRO A 59 7.02 -5.37 18.74
CA PRO A 59 5.80 -5.52 17.96
C PRO A 59 6.06 -6.39 16.71
N PRO A 60 5.03 -7.03 16.14
CA PRO A 60 5.14 -7.95 15.01
C PRO A 60 5.30 -7.23 13.65
N VAL A 61 6.13 -6.18 13.60
CA VAL A 61 6.35 -5.36 12.39
C VAL A 61 6.83 -6.20 11.21
N GLY A 62 7.72 -7.17 11.44
CA GLY A 62 8.22 -8.06 10.39
C GLY A 62 7.10 -8.89 9.74
N THR A 63 6.23 -9.49 10.55
CA THR A 63 5.08 -10.26 10.06
C THR A 63 4.10 -9.38 9.28
N PHE A 64 3.84 -8.18 9.78
CA PHE A 64 3.00 -7.20 9.09
C PHE A 64 3.57 -6.80 7.72
N LEU A 65 4.86 -6.46 7.65
CA LEU A 65 5.51 -6.11 6.38
C LEU A 65 5.53 -7.28 5.41
N GLN A 66 5.73 -8.51 5.89
CA GLN A 66 5.68 -9.69 5.04
C GLN A 66 4.26 -9.90 4.48
N ALA A 67 3.22 -9.70 5.28
CA ALA A 67 1.83 -9.79 4.80
C ALA A 67 1.55 -8.74 3.71
N MET A 68 2.01 -7.50 3.90
CA MET A 68 1.89 -6.44 2.89
C MET A 68 2.65 -6.80 1.62
N ARG A 69 3.90 -7.25 1.74
CA ARG A 69 4.71 -7.71 0.60
C ARG A 69 3.97 -8.78 -0.19
N THR A 70 3.61 -9.89 0.45
CA THR A 70 2.94 -11.02 -0.20
C THR A 70 1.67 -10.59 -0.92
N ARG A 71 0.86 -9.72 -0.29
CA ARG A 71 -0.38 -9.22 -0.91
C ARG A 71 -0.10 -8.44 -2.20
N HIS A 72 0.78 -7.43 -2.14
CA HIS A 72 1.01 -6.53 -3.28
C HIS A 72 1.78 -7.23 -4.40
N THR A 73 2.77 -8.07 -4.09
CA THR A 73 3.51 -8.82 -5.13
C THR A 73 2.63 -9.87 -5.80
N ARG A 74 1.67 -10.47 -5.08
CA ARG A 74 0.67 -11.38 -5.68
C ARG A 74 -0.19 -10.63 -6.69
N LEU A 75 -0.76 -9.49 -6.30
CA LEU A 75 -1.61 -8.69 -7.19
C LEU A 75 -0.84 -8.22 -8.43
N LEU A 76 0.41 -7.78 -8.25
CA LEU A 76 1.30 -7.38 -9.33
C LEU A 76 1.52 -8.52 -10.34
N ALA A 77 1.85 -9.72 -9.86
CA ALA A 77 2.08 -10.87 -10.73
C ALA A 77 0.85 -11.29 -11.52
N GLU A 78 -0.35 -11.11 -10.96
CA GLU A 78 -1.62 -11.44 -11.62
C GLU A 78 -2.05 -10.37 -12.65
N VAL A 79 -1.83 -9.09 -12.37
CA VAL A 79 -2.36 -7.97 -13.18
C VAL A 79 -1.35 -7.43 -14.20
N ALA A 80 -0.06 -7.44 -13.86
CA ALA A 80 0.99 -6.81 -14.67
C ALA A 80 2.28 -7.65 -14.64
N PRO A 81 2.26 -8.90 -15.15
CA PRO A 81 3.38 -9.82 -15.09
C PRO A 81 4.66 -9.29 -15.74
N ASP A 82 4.53 -8.48 -16.79
CA ASP A 82 5.67 -7.88 -17.52
C ASP A 82 6.42 -6.80 -16.70
N TYR A 83 5.80 -6.30 -15.62
CA TYR A 83 6.34 -5.23 -14.77
C TYR A 83 6.78 -5.73 -13.38
N VAL A 84 6.79 -7.04 -13.16
CA VAL A 84 7.04 -7.64 -11.84
C VAL A 84 8.37 -7.16 -11.24
N ASP A 85 9.46 -7.19 -12.00
CA ASP A 85 10.78 -6.83 -11.47
C ASP A 85 10.86 -5.35 -11.07
N GLU A 86 10.40 -4.46 -11.95
CA GLU A 86 10.43 -3.01 -11.74
C GLU A 86 9.54 -2.61 -10.56
N VAL A 87 8.28 -3.05 -10.55
CA VAL A 87 7.31 -2.63 -9.52
C VAL A 87 7.58 -3.32 -8.20
N THR A 88 8.11 -4.55 -8.19
CA THR A 88 8.57 -5.18 -6.94
C THR A 88 9.66 -4.35 -6.28
N ALA A 89 10.64 -3.84 -7.03
CA ALA A 89 11.67 -2.97 -6.47
C ALA A 89 11.08 -1.70 -5.81
N VAL A 90 10.03 -1.14 -6.40
CA VAL A 90 9.30 0.00 -5.81
C VAL A 90 8.59 -0.42 -4.52
N ILE A 91 7.84 -1.52 -4.52
CA ILE A 91 7.17 -2.06 -3.33
C ILE A 91 8.17 -2.28 -2.19
N GLU A 92 9.32 -2.88 -2.49
CA GLU A 92 10.39 -3.14 -1.54
C GLU A 92 10.96 -1.86 -0.91
N ASP A 93 11.26 -0.84 -1.71
CA ASP A 93 11.69 0.47 -1.19
C ASP A 93 10.63 1.09 -0.29
N ARG A 94 9.34 1.02 -0.66
CA ARG A 94 8.25 1.55 0.15
C ARG A 94 8.12 0.80 1.48
N LEU A 95 8.14 -0.54 1.46
CA LEU A 95 8.08 -1.35 2.67
C LEU A 95 9.29 -1.13 3.57
N GLY A 96 10.49 -0.98 3.01
CA GLY A 96 11.69 -0.63 3.76
C GLY A 96 11.59 0.73 4.46
N ARG A 97 11.04 1.74 3.77
CA ARG A 97 10.79 3.06 4.40
C ARG A 97 9.74 2.99 5.50
N LEU A 98 8.67 2.21 5.29
CA LEU A 98 7.64 1.96 6.30
C LEU A 98 8.25 1.26 7.54
N GLN A 99 9.11 0.27 7.33
CA GLN A 99 9.85 -0.39 8.41
C GLN A 99 10.69 0.61 9.22
N ASN A 100 11.45 1.47 8.54
CA ASN A 100 12.34 2.43 9.19
C ASN A 100 11.57 3.40 10.08
N ILE A 101 10.45 3.95 9.61
CA ILE A 101 9.65 4.87 10.42
C ILE A 101 8.95 4.14 11.58
N LEU A 102 8.43 2.94 11.38
CA LEU A 102 7.85 2.14 12.47
C LEU A 102 8.90 1.79 13.53
N ALA A 103 10.12 1.44 13.13
CA ALA A 103 11.22 1.20 14.07
C ALA A 103 11.62 2.45 14.86
N ALA A 104 11.62 3.62 14.20
CA ALA A 104 11.89 4.90 14.86
C ALA A 104 10.80 5.22 15.91
N VAL A 105 9.52 5.10 15.53
CA VAL A 105 8.38 5.28 16.45
C VAL A 105 8.44 4.29 17.62
N TYR A 106 8.79 3.03 17.37
CA TYR A 106 8.98 2.02 18.41
C TYR A 106 10.05 2.43 19.42
N THR A 107 11.18 2.95 18.92
CA THR A 107 12.35 3.30 19.72
C THR A 107 12.08 4.54 20.56
N LEU A 108 11.47 5.56 19.95
CA LEU A 108 11.19 6.85 20.60
C LEU A 108 9.96 6.82 21.50
N LYS A 109 9.06 5.84 21.30
CA LYS A 109 7.74 5.76 21.96
C LYS A 109 6.88 7.01 21.73
N GLU A 110 7.06 7.65 20.58
CA GLU A 110 6.34 8.86 20.20
C GLU A 110 5.82 8.73 18.77
N LEU A 111 4.53 9.03 18.58
CA LEU A 111 3.88 9.11 17.28
C LEU A 111 3.21 10.47 17.13
N THR A 112 3.94 11.39 16.49
CA THR A 112 3.40 12.71 16.16
C THR A 112 2.35 12.62 15.05
N PRO A 113 1.42 13.59 14.95
CA PRO A 113 0.45 13.64 13.85
C PRO A 113 1.12 13.58 12.46
N ARG A 114 2.23 14.30 12.29
CA ARG A 114 3.04 14.27 11.06
C ARG A 114 3.55 12.87 10.72
N SER A 115 4.07 12.14 11.71
CA SER A 115 4.60 10.79 11.48
C SER A 115 3.48 9.81 11.22
N ARG A 116 2.33 9.98 11.89
CA ARG A 116 1.12 9.19 11.66
C ARG A 116 0.62 9.36 10.23
N ASP A 117 0.48 10.58 9.74
CA ASP A 117 0.04 10.84 8.36
C ASP A 117 1.03 10.27 7.34
N TYR A 118 2.34 10.39 7.60
CA TYR A 118 3.35 9.78 6.75
C TYR A 118 3.25 8.26 6.70
N ILE A 119 3.04 7.60 7.84
CA ILE A 119 2.85 6.14 7.93
C ILE A 119 1.58 5.72 7.18
N ILE A 120 0.46 6.41 7.39
CA ILE A 120 -0.82 6.10 6.74
C ILE A 120 -0.72 6.20 5.23
N SER A 121 0.01 7.20 4.70
CA SER A 121 0.18 7.42 3.26
C SER A 121 0.76 6.23 2.49
N PHE A 122 1.42 5.28 3.17
CA PHE A 122 1.96 4.10 2.51
C PHE A 122 0.87 3.22 1.90
N GLY A 123 -0.37 3.27 2.39
CA GLY A 123 -1.46 2.48 1.83
C GLY A 123 -1.72 2.78 0.35
N GLU A 124 -1.75 4.06 -0.03
CA GLU A 124 -1.94 4.50 -1.42
C GLU A 124 -0.67 4.48 -2.26
N ARG A 125 0.51 4.31 -1.63
CA ARG A 125 1.83 4.36 -2.29
C ARG A 125 2.40 2.96 -2.56
N LEU A 126 1.73 1.92 -2.09
CA LEU A 126 1.98 0.51 -2.33
C LEU A 126 1.05 0.00 -3.44
#